data_AF-A0A9E6RDM0-F1
#
_entry.id   AF-A0A9E6RDM0-F1
#
_cell.length_a   1.000
_cell.length_b   1.000
_cell.length_c   1.000
_cell.angle_alpha   90.00
_cell.angle_beta   90.00
_cell.angle_gamma   90.00
#
_symmetry.space_group_name_H-M   'P 1'
#
loop_
_entity.id
_entity.type
_entity.pdbx_description
1 polymer ?
#
loop_
_entity_poly.entity_id
_entity_poly.type
_entity_poly.pdbx_seq_one_letter_code
_entity_poly.pdbx_strand_id
1 'polypeptide(L)'
;MSAIAALQPEIRAERATYDVVGFVDITGSMNARDYGGQGAPQSRLDAVRQRLPAAIGRLPCGSRFGLGVFSERRVFLLFEPMDVCRDFAAIEGAIRGLDWRMAWEGDSRISDGLQRAIDMTKPIGADLIFLTDGHEAPPPRTDMEQRFEIEKDKVRGLLVGVGGTQPVPIPKYDDFGRESGFFSMSDVPQASRLGPPPEYAEGQELPAGYNARNAPFGEMPEGDEHLTSVKEDHLRQIGAATGLGYARLGDPEALAEAIEANAKPRPIEVPVDLSSLPAFAALLALAALYGAPLAASLRGRALFPRLRRASAASPSSRRDGAVSPSLRRESAASQGVA
;
A
#
# COMPACT_ATOMS: atom_id res chain seq x y z
N MET A 1 -32.07 -3.81 -28.01
CA MET A 1 -31.09 -3.94 -26.91
C MET A 1 -29.70 -3.53 -27.35
N SER A 2 -29.11 -4.11 -28.39
CA SER A 2 -27.78 -3.68 -28.88
C SER A 2 -27.72 -2.22 -29.34
N ALA A 3 -28.77 -1.70 -29.99
CA ALA A 3 -28.86 -0.28 -30.36
C ALA A 3 -28.97 0.67 -29.15
N ILE A 4 -29.52 0.20 -28.04
CA ILE A 4 -29.63 0.97 -26.79
C ILE A 4 -28.29 0.98 -26.06
N ALA A 5 -27.56 -0.14 -26.07
CA ALA A 5 -26.19 -0.19 -25.55
C ALA A 5 -25.26 0.76 -26.32
N ALA A 6 -25.43 0.89 -27.64
CA ALA A 6 -24.63 1.78 -28.48
C ALA A 6 -24.87 3.28 -28.21
N LEU A 7 -25.96 3.64 -27.54
CA LEU A 7 -26.28 5.03 -27.17
C LEU A 7 -25.62 5.48 -25.86
N GLN A 8 -24.88 4.60 -25.16
CA GLN A 8 -24.21 4.86 -23.88
C GLN A 8 -25.13 5.60 -22.88
N PRO A 9 -26.26 4.98 -22.48
CA PRO A 9 -27.15 5.62 -21.53
C PRO A 9 -26.43 5.82 -20.19
N GLU A 10 -26.35 7.06 -19.74
CA GLU A 10 -25.74 7.42 -18.46
C GLU A 10 -26.82 7.86 -17.46
N ILE A 11 -26.67 7.45 -16.20
CA ILE A 11 -27.38 8.07 -15.08
C ILE A 11 -26.39 8.79 -14.20
N ARG A 12 -26.81 9.90 -13.59
CA ARG A 12 -26.03 10.56 -12.55
C ARG A 12 -26.26 9.82 -11.24
N ALA A 13 -25.19 9.31 -10.65
CA ALA A 13 -25.21 8.73 -9.32
C ALA A 13 -24.21 9.45 -8.42
N GLU A 14 -24.53 9.54 -7.14
CA GLU A 14 -23.58 10.02 -6.14
C GLU A 14 -22.60 8.89 -5.77
N ARG A 15 -21.32 9.23 -5.74
CA ARG A 15 -20.24 8.36 -5.27
C ARG A 15 -19.49 9.05 -4.14
N ALA A 16 -19.26 8.33 -3.05
CA ALA A 16 -18.37 8.79 -1.99
C ALA A 16 -16.92 8.82 -2.50
N THR A 17 -16.27 9.96 -2.35
CA THR A 17 -14.84 10.15 -2.62
C THR A 17 -14.18 10.81 -1.42
N TYR A 18 -12.85 10.87 -1.42
CA TYR A 18 -12.10 11.32 -0.24
C TYR A 18 -10.99 12.29 -0.63
N ASP A 19 -10.74 13.29 0.19
CA ASP A 19 -9.57 14.17 0.07
C ASP A 19 -8.63 13.84 1.22
N VAL A 20 -7.46 13.28 0.93
CA VAL A 20 -6.51 12.80 1.93
C VAL A 20 -5.10 13.31 1.67
N VAL A 21 -4.35 13.61 2.72
CA VAL A 21 -2.91 13.89 2.65
C VAL A 21 -2.17 12.82 3.45
N GLY A 22 -1.29 12.09 2.79
CA GLY A 22 -0.40 11.10 3.41
C GLY A 22 0.91 11.73 3.86
N PHE A 23 1.26 11.66 5.13
CA PHE A 23 2.59 11.98 5.65
C PHE A 23 3.34 10.69 5.94
N VAL A 24 4.46 10.50 5.25
CA VAL A 24 5.31 9.31 5.41
C VAL A 24 6.51 9.65 6.28
N ASP A 25 6.67 8.90 7.36
CA ASP A 25 7.88 8.88 8.16
C ASP A 25 9.05 8.35 7.32
N ILE A 26 10.12 9.16 7.25
CA ILE A 26 11.35 8.85 6.52
C ILE A 26 12.57 8.79 7.45
N THR A 27 12.35 8.69 8.78
CA THR A 27 13.41 8.57 9.79
C THR A 27 14.20 7.26 9.65
N GLY A 28 15.35 7.17 10.32
CA GLY A 28 16.26 6.04 10.19
C GLY A 28 15.65 4.67 10.56
N SER A 29 14.72 4.63 11.52
CA SER A 29 14.02 3.39 11.91
C SER A 29 13.14 2.84 10.79
N MET A 30 12.71 3.67 9.84
CA MET A 30 11.99 3.24 8.64
C MET A 30 12.87 2.49 7.63
N ASN A 31 14.19 2.46 7.83
CA ASN A 31 15.11 1.58 7.08
C ASN A 31 15.23 0.17 7.69
N ALA A 32 14.67 -0.07 8.87
CA ALA A 32 14.65 -1.39 9.48
C ALA A 32 13.94 -2.42 8.59
N ARG A 33 14.50 -3.63 8.52
CA ARG A 33 14.11 -4.66 7.55
C ARG A 33 13.30 -5.77 8.20
N ASP A 34 12.04 -5.48 8.51
CA ASP A 34 11.09 -6.38 9.18
C ASP A 34 9.82 -6.67 8.35
N TYR A 35 9.78 -6.22 7.09
CA TYR A 35 8.83 -6.67 6.08
C TYR A 35 9.44 -7.79 5.22
N GLY A 36 8.58 -8.48 4.47
CA GLY A 36 9.00 -9.54 3.56
C GLY A 36 9.18 -10.91 4.24
N GLY A 37 9.60 -11.91 3.46
CA GLY A 37 9.88 -13.25 3.96
C GLY A 37 11.34 -13.43 4.37
N GLN A 38 11.64 -14.55 5.04
CA GLN A 38 12.96 -14.88 5.61
C GLN A 38 14.16 -14.83 4.63
N GLY A 39 13.93 -14.76 3.31
CA GLY A 39 14.99 -14.63 2.29
C GLY A 39 14.99 -13.32 1.49
N ALA A 40 14.04 -12.41 1.76
CA ALA A 40 13.93 -11.13 1.07
C ALA A 40 13.40 -10.06 2.04
N PRO A 41 14.16 -9.73 3.11
CA PRO A 41 13.73 -8.74 4.07
C PRO A 41 13.69 -7.36 3.40
N GLN A 42 12.56 -6.70 3.54
CA GLN A 42 12.24 -5.41 2.95
C GLN A 42 12.21 -4.36 4.06
N SER A 43 12.71 -3.15 3.76
CA SER A 43 12.61 -2.04 4.71
C SER A 43 11.15 -1.58 4.91
N ARG A 44 10.86 -0.97 6.05
CA ARG A 44 9.55 -0.34 6.30
C ARG A 44 9.20 0.70 5.24
N LEU A 45 10.15 1.56 4.86
CA LEU A 45 9.96 2.57 3.83
C LEU A 45 9.71 1.93 2.46
N ASP A 46 10.41 0.85 2.09
CA ASP A 46 10.13 0.12 0.85
C ASP A 46 8.73 -0.51 0.84
N ALA A 47 8.28 -1.03 1.99
CA ALA A 47 6.91 -1.54 2.12
C ALA A 47 5.88 -0.44 1.91
N VAL A 48 6.13 0.79 2.41
CA VAL A 48 5.29 1.96 2.13
C VAL A 48 5.29 2.31 0.64
N ARG A 49 6.48 2.41 0.01
CA ARG A 49 6.62 2.71 -1.43
C ARG A 49 5.87 1.73 -2.33
N GLN A 50 5.73 0.48 -1.89
CA GLN A 50 5.01 -0.56 -2.63
C GLN A 50 3.50 -0.54 -2.36
N ARG A 51 3.09 -0.44 -1.10
CA ARG A 51 1.72 -0.69 -0.66
C ARG A 51 0.85 0.56 -0.68
N LEU A 52 1.42 1.73 -0.38
CA LEU A 52 0.66 2.97 -0.35
C LEU A 52 0.10 3.34 -1.75
N PRO A 53 0.87 3.33 -2.86
CA PRO A 53 0.31 3.63 -4.18
C PRO A 53 -0.77 2.63 -4.58
N ALA A 54 -0.60 1.36 -4.22
CA ALA A 54 -1.58 0.32 -4.49
C ALA A 54 -2.89 0.54 -3.70
N ALA A 55 -2.81 1.04 -2.46
CA ALA A 55 -3.99 1.38 -1.67
C ALA A 55 -4.68 2.65 -2.21
N ILE A 56 -3.91 3.69 -2.51
CA ILE A 56 -4.43 4.93 -3.08
C ILE A 56 -5.12 4.67 -4.42
N GLY A 57 -4.55 3.84 -5.29
CA GLY A 57 -5.17 3.46 -6.56
C GLY A 57 -6.46 2.62 -6.44
N ARG A 58 -6.81 2.13 -5.24
CA ARG A 58 -8.08 1.45 -4.96
C ARG A 58 -9.18 2.40 -4.49
N LEU A 59 -8.82 3.63 -4.10
CA LEU A 59 -9.82 4.61 -3.71
C LEU A 59 -10.74 4.95 -4.90
N PRO A 60 -12.02 5.28 -4.66
CA PRO A 60 -12.95 5.58 -5.74
C PRO A 60 -12.46 6.78 -6.57
N CYS A 61 -12.51 6.68 -7.91
CA CYS A 61 -12.13 7.79 -8.78
C CYS A 61 -12.89 9.08 -8.45
N GLY A 62 -12.18 10.20 -8.48
CA GLY A 62 -12.62 11.50 -7.94
C GLY A 62 -12.14 11.77 -6.51
N SER A 63 -11.58 10.76 -5.83
CA SER A 63 -10.78 10.97 -4.61
C SER A 63 -9.49 11.70 -4.96
N ARG A 64 -9.00 12.53 -4.05
CA ARG A 64 -7.75 13.28 -4.21
C ARG A 64 -6.75 12.89 -3.14
N PHE A 65 -5.49 12.76 -3.53
CA PHE A 65 -4.40 12.40 -2.65
C PHE A 65 -3.28 13.43 -2.72
N GLY A 66 -2.84 13.91 -1.56
CA GLY A 66 -1.66 14.74 -1.37
C GLY A 66 -0.57 13.96 -0.63
N LEU A 67 0.69 14.37 -0.77
CA LEU A 67 1.82 13.69 -0.15
C LEU A 67 2.67 14.68 0.63
N GLY A 68 3.08 14.28 1.83
CA GLY A 68 4.10 14.93 2.63
C GLY A 68 5.04 13.90 3.25
N VAL A 69 6.11 14.41 3.85
CA VAL A 69 7.11 13.62 4.58
C VAL A 69 7.26 14.13 5.99
N PHE A 70 7.68 13.24 6.90
CA PHE A 70 7.99 13.53 8.29
C PHE A 70 9.41 13.07 8.62
N SER A 71 10.16 13.92 9.33
CA SER A 71 11.47 13.60 9.92
C SER A 71 11.64 14.46 11.18
N GLU A 72 12.34 13.95 12.20
CA GLU A 72 12.61 14.69 13.44
C GLU A 72 11.33 15.13 14.14
N ARG A 73 10.92 16.38 13.98
CA ARG A 73 9.69 16.92 14.57
C ARG A 73 8.83 17.67 13.55
N ARG A 74 9.21 17.72 12.28
CA ARG A 74 8.54 18.55 11.27
C ARG A 74 7.98 17.71 10.15
N VAL A 75 6.97 18.27 9.51
CA VAL A 75 6.41 17.75 8.28
C VAL A 75 6.64 18.73 7.14
N PHE A 76 6.76 18.18 5.93
CA PHE A 76 6.85 18.96 4.71
C PHE A 76 5.88 18.41 3.67
N LEU A 77 4.97 19.25 3.19
CA LEU A 77 4.04 18.90 2.12
C LEU A 77 4.77 18.96 0.77
N LEU A 78 4.83 17.83 0.06
CA LEU A 78 5.39 17.76 -1.28
C LEU A 78 4.40 18.29 -2.31
N PHE A 79 3.12 17.93 -2.18
CA PHE A 79 2.04 18.47 -3.00
C PHE A 79 0.67 18.35 -2.32
N GLU A 80 -0.22 19.31 -2.63
CA GLU A 80 -1.62 19.29 -2.23
C GLU A 80 -2.43 18.21 -2.97
N PRO A 81 -3.59 17.78 -2.43
CA PRO A 81 -4.37 16.71 -3.03
C PRO A 81 -4.70 16.90 -4.51
N MET A 82 -4.30 15.95 -5.35
CA MET A 82 -4.64 15.87 -6.78
C MET A 82 -5.43 14.60 -7.09
N ASP A 83 -6.13 14.57 -8.22
CA ASP A 83 -7.08 13.49 -8.51
C ASP A 83 -6.35 12.16 -8.69
N VAL A 84 -6.75 11.15 -7.91
CA VAL A 84 -6.08 9.87 -7.85
C VAL A 84 -6.08 9.16 -9.19
N CYS A 85 -7.19 9.14 -9.93
CA CYS A 85 -7.29 8.38 -11.17
C CYS A 85 -6.66 9.12 -12.35
N ARG A 86 -6.81 10.44 -12.40
CA ARG A 86 -6.24 11.29 -13.46
C ARG A 86 -4.73 11.43 -13.31
N ASP A 87 -4.26 11.63 -12.08
CA ASP A 87 -2.86 11.99 -11.77
C ASP A 87 -2.09 10.81 -11.13
N PHE A 88 -2.60 9.57 -11.25
CA PHE A 88 -2.06 8.38 -10.58
C PHE A 88 -0.56 8.17 -10.81
N ALA A 89 -0.09 8.30 -12.05
CA ALA A 89 1.31 8.07 -12.39
C ALA A 89 2.26 9.06 -11.68
N ALA A 90 1.84 10.30 -11.50
CA ALA A 90 2.61 11.31 -10.77
C ALA A 90 2.61 11.01 -9.26
N ILE A 91 1.44 10.64 -8.71
CA ILE A 91 1.30 10.24 -7.30
C ILE A 91 2.16 9.01 -6.99
N GLU A 92 2.03 7.95 -7.80
CA GLU A 92 2.80 6.71 -7.68
C GLU A 92 4.30 6.98 -7.80
N GLY A 93 4.71 7.78 -8.78
CA GLY A 93 6.11 8.17 -8.97
C GLY A 93 6.67 8.92 -7.77
N ALA A 94 5.91 9.87 -7.20
CA ALA A 94 6.34 10.62 -6.03
C ALA A 94 6.46 9.74 -4.78
N ILE A 95 5.49 8.85 -4.53
CA ILE A 95 5.54 7.91 -3.41
C ILE A 95 6.72 6.94 -3.57
N ARG A 96 6.92 6.39 -4.77
CA ARG A 96 8.06 5.48 -5.04
C ARG A 96 9.41 6.19 -4.95
N GLY A 97 9.45 7.48 -5.23
CA GLY A 97 10.64 8.33 -5.16
C GLY A 97 11.02 8.81 -3.75
N LEU A 98 10.16 8.58 -2.74
CA LEU A 98 10.49 8.91 -1.35
C LEU A 98 11.79 8.23 -0.95
N ASP A 99 12.73 8.92 -0.34
CA ASP A 99 14.01 8.35 0.08
C ASP A 99 14.35 8.76 1.51
N TRP A 100 14.96 7.86 2.30
CA TRP A 100 15.39 8.18 3.66
C TRP A 100 16.41 9.32 3.67
N ARG A 101 17.17 9.51 2.57
CA ARG A 101 18.11 10.65 2.40
C ARG A 101 17.41 12.01 2.28
N MET A 102 16.08 12.03 2.17
CA MET A 102 15.30 13.27 2.25
C MET A 102 15.13 13.73 3.71
N ALA A 103 15.42 12.88 4.70
CA ALA A 103 15.39 13.24 6.11
C ALA A 103 16.54 14.22 6.42
N TRP A 104 16.26 15.22 7.25
CA TRP A 104 17.22 16.26 7.61
C TRP A 104 17.88 16.02 8.98
N GLU A 105 17.32 15.15 9.82
CA GLU A 105 17.85 14.79 11.14
C GLU A 105 17.38 13.39 11.56
N GLY A 106 18.14 12.76 12.46
CA GLY A 106 17.93 11.38 12.90
C GLY A 106 17.00 11.19 14.11
N ASP A 107 16.62 12.26 14.80
CA ASP A 107 15.63 12.22 15.88
C ASP A 107 14.24 11.86 15.34
N SER A 108 13.32 11.50 16.24
CA SER A 108 11.93 11.22 15.92
C SER A 108 11.01 11.63 17.06
N ARG A 109 10.13 12.61 16.82
CA ARG A 109 9.11 13.12 17.73
C ARG A 109 7.76 13.02 17.05
N ILE A 110 7.22 11.81 17.04
CA ILE A 110 5.98 11.46 16.33
C ILE A 110 4.81 12.33 16.78
N SER A 111 4.65 12.52 18.08
CA SER A 111 3.58 13.33 18.65
C SER A 111 3.61 14.79 18.15
N ASP A 112 4.79 15.42 18.17
CA ASP A 112 5.01 16.77 17.64
C ASP A 112 4.79 16.83 16.12
N GLY A 113 5.29 15.83 15.41
CA GLY A 113 5.16 15.70 13.96
C GLY A 113 3.72 15.59 13.52
N LEU A 114 2.94 14.75 14.21
CA LEU A 114 1.52 14.56 13.96
C LEU A 114 0.74 15.85 14.19
N GLN A 115 1.02 16.58 15.28
CA GLN A 115 0.38 17.88 15.52
C GLN A 115 0.62 18.84 14.35
N ARG A 116 1.87 18.92 13.85
CA ARG A 116 2.19 19.74 12.69
C ARG A 116 1.51 19.25 11.41
N ALA A 117 1.36 17.94 11.23
CA ALA A 117 0.61 17.37 10.12
C ALA A 117 -0.87 17.79 10.16
N ILE A 118 -1.50 17.67 11.32
CA ILE A 118 -2.89 18.10 11.55
C ILE A 118 -3.06 19.59 11.23
N ASP A 119 -2.15 20.44 11.75
CA ASP A 119 -2.19 21.88 11.52
C ASP A 119 -1.98 22.26 10.04
N MET A 120 -1.16 21.49 9.32
CA MET A 120 -0.92 21.69 7.89
C MET A 120 -2.08 21.19 7.02
N THR A 121 -2.72 20.09 7.40
CA THR A 121 -3.82 19.48 6.63
C THR A 121 -5.14 20.21 6.79
N LYS A 122 -5.42 20.75 7.98
CA LYS A 122 -6.68 21.47 8.27
C LYS A 122 -7.01 22.58 7.26
N PRO A 123 -6.12 23.54 6.92
CA PRO A 123 -6.43 24.60 5.96
C PRO A 123 -6.60 24.08 4.52
N ILE A 124 -6.04 22.93 4.18
CA ILE A 124 -6.22 22.26 2.86
C ILE A 124 -7.65 21.70 2.75
N GLY A 125 -8.31 21.42 3.87
CA GLY A 125 -9.65 20.83 3.89
C GLY A 125 -9.66 19.33 3.57
N ALA A 126 -8.54 18.65 3.77
CA ALA A 126 -8.37 17.22 3.59
C ALA A 126 -8.32 16.47 4.93
N ASP A 127 -8.38 15.15 4.89
CA ASP A 127 -8.13 14.26 6.02
C ASP A 127 -6.68 13.77 6.02
N LEU A 128 -6.23 13.26 7.16
CA LEU A 128 -4.84 12.93 7.40
C LEU A 128 -4.59 11.40 7.33
N ILE A 129 -3.52 10.97 6.68
CA ILE A 129 -2.98 9.63 6.84
C ILE A 129 -1.52 9.78 7.30
N PHE A 130 -1.15 9.26 8.45
CA PHE A 130 0.22 9.37 8.97
C PHE A 130 0.85 7.99 9.09
N LEU A 131 1.90 7.71 8.32
CA LEU A 131 2.53 6.40 8.21
C LEU A 131 3.86 6.42 8.97
N THR A 132 3.97 5.68 10.06
CA THR A 132 5.15 5.66 10.95
C THR A 132 5.24 4.34 11.70
N ASP A 133 6.43 3.97 12.17
CA ASP A 133 6.58 2.91 13.15
C ASP A 133 6.23 3.35 14.58
N GLY A 134 6.05 4.65 14.84
CA GLY A 134 5.75 5.19 16.16
C GLY A 134 6.94 5.21 17.11
N HIS A 135 8.17 5.00 16.62
CA HIS A 135 9.36 5.00 17.44
C HIS A 135 9.83 6.44 17.66
N GLU A 136 9.60 6.96 18.86
CA GLU A 136 10.13 8.26 19.28
C GLU A 136 11.59 8.10 19.76
N ALA A 137 12.48 8.93 19.24
CA ALA A 137 13.91 8.94 19.53
C ALA A 137 14.36 10.38 19.86
N PRO A 138 14.83 10.66 21.09
CA PRO A 138 14.87 9.76 22.25
C PRO A 138 13.47 9.34 22.74
N PRO A 139 13.34 8.22 23.46
CA PRO A 139 12.05 7.73 23.92
C PRO A 139 11.39 8.74 24.87
N PRO A 140 10.06 8.86 24.83
CA PRO A 140 9.34 9.79 25.69
C PRO A 140 9.49 9.37 27.15
N ARG A 141 9.50 10.38 28.02
CA ARG A 141 9.66 10.18 29.46
C ARG A 141 8.47 9.45 30.04
N THR A 142 8.74 8.39 30.81
CA THR A 142 7.72 7.58 31.49
C THR A 142 7.24 8.20 32.80
N ASP A 143 8.05 9.07 33.40
CA ASP A 143 7.73 9.80 34.63
C ASP A 143 6.90 11.06 34.38
N MET A 144 6.74 11.45 33.11
CA MET A 144 5.89 12.55 32.70
C MET A 144 4.65 12.03 31.98
N GLU A 145 3.49 12.59 32.33
CA GLU A 145 2.27 12.38 31.56
C GLU A 145 2.48 12.91 30.13
N GLN A 146 2.35 12.03 29.12
CA GLN A 146 2.37 12.43 27.72
C GLN A 146 1.09 13.21 27.42
N ARG A 147 1.16 14.52 27.56
CA ARG A 147 0.08 15.41 27.14
C ARG A 147 0.23 15.68 25.66
N PHE A 148 -0.65 15.07 24.87
CA PHE A 148 -0.84 15.46 23.49
C PHE A 148 -1.56 16.80 23.51
N GLU A 149 -0.85 17.90 23.22
CA GLU A 149 -1.43 19.23 23.01
C GLU A 149 -2.18 19.30 21.66
N ILE A 150 -2.94 18.25 21.35
CA ILE A 150 -3.63 18.05 20.09
C ILE A 150 -5.11 18.18 20.36
N GLU A 151 -5.76 19.13 19.69
CA GLU A 151 -7.21 19.25 19.72
C GLU A 151 -7.83 18.01 19.09
N LYS A 152 -8.60 17.27 19.88
CA LYS A 152 -9.34 16.11 19.42
C LYS A 152 -10.31 16.48 18.29
N ASP A 153 -10.40 15.61 17.28
CA ASP A 153 -11.31 15.71 16.13
C ASP A 153 -11.07 16.96 15.25
N LYS A 154 -9.87 17.56 15.32
CA LYS A 154 -9.49 18.72 14.49
C LYS A 154 -9.43 18.40 13.00
N VAL A 155 -9.02 17.17 12.66
CA VAL A 155 -9.09 16.55 11.33
C VAL A 155 -9.50 15.09 11.52
N ARG A 156 -10.16 14.49 10.53
CA ARG A 156 -10.33 13.03 10.52
C ARG A 156 -9.12 12.40 9.85
N GLY A 157 -8.98 11.09 10.00
CA GLY A 157 -7.86 10.41 9.40
C GLY A 157 -7.45 9.13 10.10
N LEU A 158 -6.27 8.66 9.72
CA LEU A 158 -5.75 7.34 10.06
C LEU A 158 -4.26 7.43 10.42
N LEU A 159 -3.90 6.89 11.57
CA LEU A 159 -2.53 6.50 11.88
C LEU A 159 -2.27 5.10 11.32
N VAL A 160 -1.21 4.95 10.54
CA VAL A 160 -0.82 3.68 9.93
C VAL A 160 0.49 3.23 10.53
N GLY A 161 0.42 2.19 11.36
CA GLY A 161 1.61 1.56 11.95
C GLY A 161 2.38 0.77 10.91
N VAL A 162 3.66 1.11 10.73
CA VAL A 162 4.56 0.47 9.77
C VAL A 162 5.63 -0.33 10.52
N GLY A 163 5.73 -1.62 10.25
CA GLY A 163 6.77 -2.49 10.81
C GLY A 163 6.22 -3.74 11.50
N GLY A 164 7.15 -4.61 11.88
CA GLY A 164 6.91 -5.81 12.68
C GLY A 164 6.86 -5.49 14.17
N THR A 165 6.24 -6.38 14.95
CA THR A 165 6.19 -6.24 16.42
C THR A 165 7.47 -6.70 17.11
N GLN A 166 8.31 -7.47 16.41
CA GLN A 166 9.58 -7.94 16.94
C GLN A 166 10.64 -6.85 16.77
N PRO A 167 11.43 -6.54 17.82
CA PRO A 167 12.54 -5.62 17.72
C PRO A 167 13.57 -6.11 16.70
N VAL A 168 13.97 -5.23 15.78
CA VAL A 168 14.99 -5.48 14.76
C VAL A 168 16.03 -4.36 14.75
N PRO A 169 17.28 -4.63 14.37
CA PRO A 169 18.33 -3.61 14.37
C PRO A 169 18.10 -2.54 13.30
N ILE A 170 18.45 -1.30 13.62
CA ILE A 170 18.35 -0.15 12.70
C ILE A 170 19.65 -0.06 11.88
N PRO A 171 19.62 -0.12 10.54
CA PRO A 171 20.81 0.06 9.72
C PRO A 171 21.40 1.47 9.86
N LYS A 172 22.74 1.56 9.87
CA LYS A 172 23.49 2.81 9.73
C LYS A 172 23.95 2.99 8.29
N TYR A 173 23.99 4.24 7.86
CA TYR A 173 24.56 4.62 6.58
C TYR A 173 25.68 5.63 6.80
N ASP A 174 26.72 5.54 5.98
CA ASP A 174 27.78 6.54 5.91
C ASP A 174 27.34 7.78 5.12
N ASP A 175 28.19 8.81 5.07
CA ASP A 175 27.92 10.07 4.35
C ASP A 175 27.71 9.87 2.83
N PHE A 176 28.09 8.71 2.29
CA PHE A 176 27.89 8.34 0.88
C PHE A 176 26.62 7.50 0.67
N GLY A 177 25.83 7.28 1.72
CA GLY A 177 24.61 6.48 1.69
C GLY A 177 24.84 4.97 1.62
N ARG A 178 26.05 4.49 1.93
CA ARG A 178 26.37 3.06 1.98
C ARG A 178 26.12 2.53 3.38
N GLU A 179 25.54 1.34 3.47
CA GLU A 179 25.29 0.70 4.76
C GLU A 179 26.63 0.42 5.47
N SER A 180 26.80 0.94 6.68
CA SER A 180 28.03 0.86 7.47
C SER A 180 27.90 -0.02 8.71
N GLY A 181 26.77 -0.71 8.87
CA GLY A 181 26.47 -1.58 10.01
C GLY A 181 25.11 -1.26 10.62
N PHE A 182 24.97 -1.47 11.93
CA PHE A 182 23.73 -1.22 12.68
C PHE A 182 24.00 -0.34 13.91
N PHE A 183 22.96 0.34 14.39
CA PHE A 183 22.98 1.03 15.68
C PHE A 183 23.20 0.03 16.83
N SER A 184 24.04 0.44 17.77
CA SER A 184 24.30 -0.22 19.05
C SER A 184 23.81 0.65 20.19
N MET A 185 23.71 0.08 21.39
CA MET A 185 23.22 0.79 22.58
C MET A 185 23.99 2.10 22.86
N SER A 186 25.29 2.14 22.58
CA SER A 186 26.11 3.34 22.80
C SER A 186 25.94 4.43 21.75
N ASP A 187 25.29 4.12 20.62
CA ASP A 187 25.10 5.09 19.53
C ASP A 187 23.86 5.96 19.71
N VAL A 188 22.92 5.54 20.56
CA VAL A 188 21.63 6.22 20.73
C VAL A 188 21.32 6.47 22.20
N PRO A 189 20.68 7.60 22.54
CA PRO A 189 20.18 7.82 23.90
C PRO A 189 19.13 6.76 24.26
N GLN A 190 19.29 6.15 25.43
CA GLN A 190 18.35 5.14 25.95
C GLN A 190 17.21 5.74 26.78
N ALA A 191 17.30 7.03 27.11
CA ALA A 191 16.29 7.77 27.83
C ALA A 191 16.30 9.25 27.43
N SER A 192 15.13 9.88 27.39
CA SER A 192 15.03 11.33 27.19
C SER A 192 15.42 12.09 28.46
N ARG A 193 16.23 13.14 28.27
CA ARG A 193 16.61 14.12 29.30
C ARG A 193 15.99 15.49 29.03
N LEU A 194 14.95 15.54 28.20
CA LEU A 194 14.22 16.77 27.92
C LEU A 194 13.33 17.16 29.10
N GLY A 195 13.28 18.46 29.40
CA GLY A 195 12.50 19.01 30.49
C GLY A 195 13.23 19.03 31.84
N PRO A 196 12.53 19.38 32.94
CA PRO A 196 13.11 19.40 34.28
C PRO A 196 13.48 17.99 34.75
N PRO A 197 14.54 17.81 35.55
CA PRO A 197 14.89 16.50 36.10
C PRO A 197 13.75 15.91 36.94
N PRO A 198 13.65 14.57 37.05
CA PRO A 198 12.65 13.93 37.89
C PRO A 198 12.78 14.41 39.33
N GLU A 199 11.64 14.60 40.00
CA GLU A 199 11.63 14.77 41.45
C GLU A 199 11.72 13.39 42.10
N TYR A 200 12.76 13.17 42.89
CA TYR A 200 12.96 11.92 43.61
C TYR A 200 12.36 12.06 45.01
N ALA A 201 11.45 11.16 45.38
CA ALA A 201 10.84 11.15 46.71
C ALA A 201 11.88 10.77 47.79
N GLU A 202 11.62 11.17 49.03
CA GLU A 202 12.48 10.80 50.16
C GLU A 202 12.53 9.27 50.31
N GLY A 203 13.75 8.71 50.30
CA GLY A 203 13.97 7.26 50.36
C GLY A 203 13.88 6.51 49.02
N GLN A 204 13.61 7.20 47.91
CA GLN A 204 13.68 6.62 46.57
C GLN A 204 15.15 6.34 46.19
N GLU A 205 15.39 5.20 45.54
CA GLU A 205 16.70 4.89 44.97
C GLU A 205 17.02 5.85 43.83
N LEU A 206 18.20 6.48 43.90
CA LEU A 206 18.66 7.44 42.91
C LEU A 206 19.40 6.71 41.78
N PRO A 207 19.29 7.18 40.52
CA PRO A 207 20.02 6.58 39.41
C PRO A 207 21.54 6.58 39.64
N ALA A 208 22.24 5.63 39.03
CA ALA A 208 23.69 5.60 39.02
C ALA A 208 24.26 6.94 38.52
N GLY A 209 25.30 7.44 39.19
CA GLY A 209 25.92 8.72 38.87
C GLY A 209 25.05 9.96 39.11
N TYR A 210 23.92 9.84 39.81
CA TYR A 210 23.08 10.98 40.18
C TYR A 210 23.87 12.03 40.97
N ASN A 211 23.76 13.29 40.54
CA ASN A 211 24.22 14.45 41.27
C ASN A 211 23.27 15.62 41.04
N ALA A 212 22.59 16.08 42.09
CA ALA A 212 21.55 17.12 41.99
C ALA A 212 21.99 18.39 41.24
N ARG A 213 23.28 18.76 41.29
CA ARG A 213 23.80 19.97 40.62
C ARG A 213 24.39 19.69 39.24
N ASN A 214 25.12 18.58 39.09
CA ASN A 214 25.98 18.34 37.93
C ASN A 214 25.50 17.19 37.01
N ALA A 215 24.67 16.28 37.52
CA ALA A 215 24.12 15.13 36.79
C ALA A 215 22.72 14.78 37.35
N PRO A 216 21.74 15.68 37.21
CA PRO A 216 20.44 15.53 37.90
C PRO A 216 19.57 14.42 37.31
N PHE A 217 19.95 13.85 36.16
CA PHE A 217 19.35 12.67 35.54
C PHE A 217 20.17 11.39 35.78
N GLY A 218 21.33 11.49 36.42
CA GLY A 218 22.31 10.41 36.50
C GLY A 218 22.97 10.04 35.16
N GLU A 219 23.58 8.86 35.14
CA GLU A 219 24.17 8.24 33.96
C GLU A 219 23.09 7.82 32.95
N MET A 220 23.49 7.55 31.70
CA MET A 220 22.54 7.06 30.70
C MET A 220 22.24 5.59 31.05
N PRO A 221 20.97 5.20 31.23
CA PRO A 221 20.65 3.80 31.49
C PRO A 221 20.99 2.93 30.28
N GLU A 222 21.12 1.63 30.51
CA GLU A 222 21.14 0.64 29.44
C GLU A 222 19.72 0.47 28.85
N GLY A 223 19.64 0.10 27.57
CA GLY A 223 18.36 -0.04 26.87
C GLY A 223 18.49 -0.63 25.46
N ASP A 224 17.36 -0.74 24.78
CA ASP A 224 17.22 -1.36 23.47
C ASP A 224 16.78 -0.38 22.37
N GLU A 225 16.93 0.93 22.57
CA GLU A 225 16.51 1.97 21.60
C GLU A 225 17.28 1.92 20.26
N HIS A 226 18.36 1.12 20.21
CA HIS A 226 19.10 0.80 18.98
C HIS A 226 18.40 -0.26 18.11
N LEU A 227 17.40 -0.93 18.68
CA LEU A 227 16.45 -1.81 18.01
C LEU A 227 15.13 -1.07 17.83
N THR A 228 14.35 -1.46 16.84
CA THR A 228 13.05 -0.84 16.57
C THR A 228 12.00 -1.88 16.21
N SER A 229 10.77 -1.62 16.64
CA SER A 229 9.55 -2.32 16.27
C SER A 229 8.43 -1.29 16.14
N VAL A 230 7.32 -1.65 15.48
CA VAL A 230 6.15 -0.78 15.46
C VAL A 230 5.58 -0.63 16.88
N LYS A 231 5.46 0.60 17.37
CA LYS A 231 4.94 0.94 18.70
C LYS A 231 3.42 1.10 18.64
N GLU A 232 2.70 0.00 18.41
CA GLU A 232 1.24 0.03 18.20
C GLU A 232 0.48 0.67 19.36
N ASP A 233 0.84 0.34 20.60
CA ASP A 233 0.16 0.86 21.78
C ASP A 233 0.31 2.38 21.88
N HIS A 234 1.51 2.90 21.59
CA HIS A 234 1.76 4.33 21.54
C HIS A 234 0.94 5.01 20.42
N LEU A 235 0.93 4.44 19.22
CA LEU A 235 0.12 4.97 18.10
C LEU A 235 -1.38 4.93 18.39
N ARG A 236 -1.89 3.91 19.07
CA ARG A 236 -3.30 3.82 19.50
C ARG A 236 -3.63 4.85 20.57
N GLN A 237 -2.73 5.11 21.51
CA GLN A 237 -2.89 6.16 22.52
C GLN A 237 -2.97 7.54 21.85
N ILE A 238 -2.08 7.82 20.91
CA ILE A 238 -2.13 9.05 20.11
C ILE A 238 -3.45 9.12 19.31
N GLY A 239 -3.85 8.04 18.65
CA GLY A 239 -5.11 7.97 17.91
C GLY A 239 -6.33 8.29 18.79
N ALA A 240 -6.39 7.71 19.99
CA ALA A 240 -7.47 7.97 20.96
C ALA A 240 -7.49 9.43 21.45
N ALA A 241 -6.32 10.04 21.66
CA ALA A 241 -6.20 11.43 22.08
C ALA A 241 -6.61 12.41 20.97
N THR A 242 -6.31 12.08 19.71
CA THR A 242 -6.54 12.95 18.54
C THR A 242 -7.88 12.71 17.84
N GLY A 243 -8.51 11.55 18.05
CA GLY A 243 -9.70 11.12 17.31
C GLY A 243 -9.39 10.42 15.98
N LEU A 244 -8.11 10.16 15.68
CA LEU A 244 -7.70 9.44 14.48
C LEU A 244 -7.87 7.92 14.66
N GLY A 245 -8.25 7.25 13.58
CA GLY A 245 -8.24 5.79 13.53
C GLY A 245 -6.83 5.21 13.58
N TYR A 246 -6.72 3.90 13.78
CA TYR A 246 -5.46 3.18 13.68
C TYR A 246 -5.60 1.94 12.79
N ALA A 247 -4.65 1.75 11.88
CA ALA A 247 -4.48 0.52 11.11
C ALA A 247 -2.99 0.15 11.02
N ARG A 248 -2.71 -1.11 10.69
CA ARG A 248 -1.36 -1.57 10.33
C ARG A 248 -1.18 -1.50 8.82
N LEU A 249 0.03 -1.16 8.37
CA LEU A 249 0.38 -1.29 6.96
C LEU A 249 0.47 -2.78 6.58
N GLY A 250 -0.64 -3.29 6.08
CA GLY A 250 -0.85 -4.67 5.66
C GLY A 250 -1.12 -4.75 4.17
N ASP A 251 -2.23 -5.40 3.82
CA ASP A 251 -2.71 -5.50 2.45
C ASP A 251 -3.20 -4.12 1.92
N PRO A 252 -2.95 -3.76 0.65
CA PRO A 252 -3.40 -2.49 0.09
C PRO A 252 -4.93 -2.29 0.06
N GLU A 253 -5.72 -3.35 -0.08
CA GLU A 253 -7.19 -3.28 -0.04
C GLU A 253 -7.67 -2.95 1.36
N ALA A 254 -7.14 -3.63 2.37
CA ALA A 254 -7.44 -3.33 3.77
C ALA A 254 -7.03 -1.89 4.16
N LEU A 255 -5.93 -1.38 3.61
CA LEU A 255 -5.54 0.02 3.83
C LEU A 255 -6.50 0.99 3.16
N ALA A 256 -6.94 0.72 1.92
CA ALA A 256 -7.94 1.55 1.25
C ALA A 256 -9.25 1.59 2.05
N GLU A 257 -9.77 0.44 2.46
CA GLU A 257 -10.98 0.35 3.30
C GLU A 257 -10.83 1.10 4.63
N ALA A 258 -9.65 1.00 5.28
CA ALA A 258 -9.37 1.73 6.51
C ALA A 258 -9.34 3.25 6.27
N ILE A 259 -8.82 3.72 5.13
CA ILE A 259 -8.87 5.14 4.75
C ILE A 259 -10.33 5.56 4.58
N GLU A 260 -11.13 4.82 3.82
CA GLU A 260 -12.54 5.13 3.56
C GLU A 260 -13.38 5.18 4.84
N ALA A 261 -13.15 4.27 5.77
CA ALA A 261 -13.86 4.21 7.04
C ALA A 261 -13.54 5.40 7.96
N ASN A 262 -12.33 5.95 7.89
CA ASN A 262 -11.86 6.99 8.80
C ASN A 262 -11.90 8.40 8.19
N ALA A 263 -11.78 8.54 6.88
CA ALA A 263 -11.90 9.81 6.17
C ALA A 263 -13.36 10.28 6.05
N LYS A 264 -13.55 11.58 5.82
CA LYS A 264 -14.83 12.21 5.56
C LYS A 264 -15.23 11.97 4.11
N PRO A 265 -16.40 11.35 3.85
CA PRO A 265 -16.91 11.23 2.49
C PRO A 265 -17.22 12.61 1.89
N ARG A 266 -16.68 12.86 0.71
CA ARG A 266 -17.04 13.95 -0.20
C ARG A 266 -17.85 13.35 -1.35
N PRO A 267 -19.18 13.49 -1.36
CA PRO A 267 -19.99 12.98 -2.47
C PRO A 267 -19.70 13.78 -3.74
N ILE A 268 -19.55 13.07 -4.86
CA ILE A 268 -19.51 13.67 -6.19
C ILE A 268 -20.54 13.03 -7.10
N GLU A 269 -21.13 13.82 -7.99
CA GLU A 269 -21.95 13.30 -9.09
C GLU A 269 -21.02 12.72 -10.16
N VAL A 270 -21.21 11.44 -10.46
CA VAL A 270 -20.49 10.75 -11.54
C VAL A 270 -21.48 10.18 -12.56
N PRO A 271 -21.20 10.30 -13.86
CA PRO A 271 -21.94 9.55 -14.86
C PRO A 271 -21.63 8.06 -14.69
N VAL A 272 -22.68 7.25 -14.53
CA VAL A 272 -22.58 5.80 -14.50
C VAL A 272 -23.06 5.27 -15.85
N ASP A 273 -22.16 4.61 -16.56
CA ASP A 273 -22.48 3.95 -17.82
C ASP A 273 -23.36 2.72 -17.57
N LEU A 274 -24.59 2.76 -18.08
CA LEU A 274 -25.53 1.65 -18.00
C LEU A 274 -25.47 0.73 -19.22
N SER A 275 -24.53 0.93 -20.17
CA SER A 275 -24.40 0.13 -21.40
C SER A 275 -24.25 -1.38 -21.15
N SER A 276 -23.71 -1.77 -20.00
CA SER A 276 -23.53 -3.16 -19.57
C SER A 276 -24.86 -3.92 -19.39
N LEU A 277 -25.91 -3.27 -18.89
CA LEU A 277 -27.24 -3.88 -18.69
C LEU A 277 -27.93 -4.29 -20.01
N PRO A 278 -28.13 -3.41 -21.01
CA PRO A 278 -28.68 -3.78 -22.30
C PRO A 278 -27.74 -4.69 -23.11
N ALA A 279 -26.42 -4.57 -22.94
CA ALA A 279 -25.47 -5.51 -23.56
C ALA A 279 -25.64 -6.92 -23.02
N PHE A 280 -25.77 -7.09 -21.70
CA PHE A 280 -26.03 -8.39 -21.07
C PHE A 280 -27.39 -8.95 -21.49
N ALA A 281 -28.44 -8.12 -21.53
CA ALA A 281 -29.75 -8.53 -22.02
C ALA A 281 -29.70 -8.97 -23.50
N ALA A 282 -28.92 -8.29 -24.35
CA ALA A 282 -28.71 -8.69 -25.73
C ALA A 282 -27.95 -10.03 -25.83
N LEU A 283 -26.93 -10.25 -24.98
CA LEU A 283 -26.20 -11.50 -24.92
C LEU A 283 -27.10 -12.67 -24.50
N LEU A 284 -27.94 -12.48 -23.47
CA LEU A 284 -28.93 -13.48 -23.06
C LEU A 284 -29.93 -13.78 -24.18
N ALA A 285 -30.40 -12.76 -24.90
CA ALA A 285 -31.30 -12.95 -26.03
C ALA A 285 -30.63 -13.76 -27.15
N LEU A 286 -29.37 -13.48 -27.48
CA LEU A 286 -28.60 -14.26 -28.46
C LEU A 286 -28.38 -15.71 -28.00
N ALA A 287 -28.02 -15.92 -26.74
CA ALA A 287 -27.85 -17.25 -26.16
C ALA A 287 -29.17 -18.04 -26.20
N ALA A 288 -30.30 -17.40 -25.93
CA ALA A 288 -31.61 -18.03 -26.04
C ALA A 288 -31.97 -18.36 -27.49
N LEU A 289 -31.75 -17.43 -28.43
CA LEU A 289 -32.13 -17.61 -29.84
C LEU A 289 -31.28 -18.66 -30.56
N TYR A 290 -29.97 -18.68 -30.31
CA TYR A 290 -29.03 -19.53 -31.04
C TYR A 290 -28.52 -20.72 -30.22
N GLY A 291 -28.42 -20.58 -28.89
CA GLY A 291 -27.96 -21.66 -28.02
C GLY A 291 -29.02 -22.73 -27.77
N ALA A 292 -30.30 -22.36 -27.64
CA ALA A 292 -31.39 -23.32 -27.43
C ALA A 292 -31.57 -24.33 -28.60
N PRO A 293 -31.60 -23.91 -29.88
CA PRO A 293 -31.67 -24.85 -31.01
C PRO A 293 -30.40 -25.69 -31.21
N LEU A 294 -29.21 -25.16 -30.89
CA LEU A 294 -27.96 -25.92 -30.90
C LEU A 294 -27.94 -27.00 -29.80
N ALA A 295 -28.39 -26.68 -28.58
CA ALA A 295 -28.51 -27.66 -27.49
C ALA A 295 -29.57 -28.74 -27.78
N ALA A 296 -30.69 -28.37 -28.42
CA ALA A 296 -31.72 -29.31 -28.83
C ALA A 296 -31.24 -30.27 -29.94
N SER A 297 -30.50 -29.76 -30.94
CA SER A 297 -29.94 -30.60 -32.02
C SER A 297 -28.81 -31.54 -31.54
N LEU A 298 -28.03 -31.13 -30.54
CA LEU A 298 -27.02 -31.98 -29.90
C LEU A 298 -27.65 -33.07 -29.01
N ARG A 299 -28.73 -32.76 -28.27
CA ARG A 299 -29.52 -33.76 -27.53
C ARG A 299 -30.22 -34.76 -28.46
N GLY A 300 -30.74 -34.31 -29.60
CA GLY A 300 -31.33 -35.18 -30.63
C GLY A 300 -30.34 -36.16 -31.27
N ARG A 301 -29.05 -35.79 -31.36
CA ARG A 301 -27.97 -36.67 -31.84
C ARG A 301 -27.51 -37.71 -30.82
N ALA A 302 -27.69 -37.46 -29.52
CA ALA A 302 -27.34 -38.43 -28.46
C ALA A 302 -28.37 -39.57 -28.32
N LEU A 303 -29.60 -39.39 -28.84
CA LEU A 303 -30.70 -40.36 -28.70
C LEU A 303 -30.86 -41.35 -29.87
N PHE A 304 -30.09 -41.22 -30.95
CA PHE A 304 -30.04 -42.21 -32.03
C PHE A 304 -28.64 -42.80 -32.18
N PRO A 305 -28.33 -43.94 -31.52
CA PRO A 305 -27.14 -44.70 -31.88
C PRO A 305 -27.33 -45.21 -33.31
N ARG A 306 -26.41 -44.85 -34.21
CA ARG A 306 -26.36 -45.36 -35.59
C ARG A 306 -26.35 -46.89 -35.55
N LEU A 307 -27.48 -47.51 -35.90
CA LEU A 307 -27.54 -48.94 -36.24
C LEU A 307 -26.70 -49.16 -37.50
N ARG A 308 -25.50 -49.69 -37.28
CA ARG A 308 -24.55 -50.10 -38.31
C ARG A 308 -25.08 -51.37 -38.97
N ARG A 309 -25.74 -51.24 -40.13
CA ARG A 309 -26.11 -52.38 -40.98
C ARG A 309 -24.89 -52.80 -41.82
N ALA A 310 -24.46 -54.04 -41.60
CA ALA A 310 -23.49 -54.74 -42.43
C ALA A 310 -24.17 -55.36 -43.66
N SER A 311 -23.53 -55.25 -44.84
CA SER A 311 -23.59 -56.19 -45.99
C SER A 311 -22.64 -55.63 -47.08
N ALA A 312 -21.41 -56.12 -47.25
CA ALA A 312 -20.97 -57.34 -47.95
C ALA A 312 -21.14 -57.31 -49.49
N ALA A 313 -19.97 -57.25 -50.19
CA ALA A 313 -19.56 -57.91 -51.46
C ALA A 313 -20.38 -57.68 -52.76
N SER A 314 -19.87 -57.60 -54.01
CA SER A 314 -18.57 -57.72 -54.72
C SER A 314 -18.87 -57.49 -56.26
N PRO A 315 -18.08 -57.89 -57.29
CA PRO A 315 -16.99 -57.15 -57.96
C PRO A 315 -17.08 -57.01 -59.51
N SER A 316 -16.00 -56.44 -60.10
CA SER A 316 -15.47 -56.59 -61.48
C SER A 316 -16.04 -55.63 -62.57
N SER A 317 -15.34 -55.16 -63.61
CA SER A 317 -13.99 -55.41 -64.16
C SER A 317 -13.60 -54.32 -65.20
N ARG A 318 -12.28 -54.12 -65.42
CA ARG A 318 -11.55 -53.82 -66.71
C ARG A 318 -11.82 -52.47 -67.42
N ARG A 319 -10.87 -51.78 -68.10
CA ARG A 319 -9.56 -52.12 -68.70
C ARG A 319 -8.78 -50.81 -69.06
N ASP A 320 -7.43 -50.92 -69.06
CA ASP A 320 -6.38 -50.34 -69.94
C ASP A 320 -6.42 -48.86 -70.40
N GLY A 321 -5.33 -48.08 -70.50
CA GLY A 321 -3.91 -48.36 -70.30
C GLY A 321 -3.03 -47.13 -70.63
N ALA A 322 -1.79 -47.17 -70.09
CA ALA A 322 -0.50 -46.66 -70.56
C ALA A 322 -0.29 -45.18 -71.04
N VAL A 323 0.71 -44.48 -70.48
CA VAL A 323 2.06 -44.19 -71.07
C VAL A 323 2.83 -43.22 -70.15
N SER A 324 4.01 -43.66 -69.71
CA SER A 324 5.17 -42.89 -69.19
C SER A 324 6.16 -42.72 -70.36
N PRO A 325 7.18 -41.81 -70.38
CA PRO A 325 8.13 -41.66 -69.26
C PRO A 325 8.88 -40.31 -69.09
N SER A 326 9.54 -40.23 -67.93
CA SER A 326 10.91 -39.73 -67.64
C SER A 326 11.36 -38.30 -68.04
N LEU A 327 11.95 -37.56 -67.07
CA LEU A 327 13.41 -37.42 -66.92
C LEU A 327 13.82 -36.42 -65.81
N ARG A 328 14.85 -36.85 -65.03
CA ARG A 328 15.94 -36.12 -64.34
C ARG A 328 15.61 -35.20 -63.13
N ARG A 329 16.15 -35.49 -61.93
CA ARG A 329 17.52 -35.17 -61.39
C ARG A 329 17.70 -33.65 -61.23
N GLU A 330 18.22 -33.05 -60.17
CA GLU A 330 19.07 -33.39 -59.02
C GLU A 330 18.89 -32.23 -57.98
N SER A 331 18.79 -32.48 -56.67
CA SER A 331 19.85 -32.31 -55.64
C SER A 331 20.27 -30.87 -55.28
N ALA A 332 20.11 -30.51 -53.99
CA ALA A 332 20.93 -29.66 -53.09
C ALA A 332 20.00 -28.86 -52.13
N ALA A 333 19.99 -28.96 -50.80
CA ALA A 333 21.01 -29.00 -49.73
C ALA A 333 21.16 -27.64 -48.99
N SER A 334 21.44 -27.75 -47.67
CA SER A 334 21.80 -26.74 -46.64
C SER A 334 20.64 -25.89 -46.08
N GLN A 335 20.28 -25.97 -44.78
CA GLN A 335 21.02 -25.70 -43.51
C GLN A 335 21.20 -24.20 -43.20
N GLY A 336 20.85 -23.81 -41.97
CA GLY A 336 21.70 -22.89 -41.19
C GLY A 336 21.08 -21.60 -40.65
N VAL A 337 20.71 -21.64 -39.36
CA VAL A 337 21.06 -20.68 -38.29
C VAL A 337 21.00 -19.17 -38.59
N ALA A 338 20.09 -18.50 -37.88
CA ALA A 338 20.36 -17.34 -37.02
C ALA A 338 19.28 -17.29 -35.92
#